data_AF-A0A1F8DT03-F1
#
_entry.id   AF-A0A1F8DT03-F1
#
_cell.length_a   1.000
_cell.length_b   1.000
_cell.length_c   1.000
_cell.angle_alpha   90.00
_cell.angle_beta   90.00
_cell.angle_gamma   90.00
#
_symmetry.space_group_name_H-M   'P 1'
#
loop_
_entity.id
_entity.type
_entity.pdbx_description
1 polymer ?
#
loop_
_entity_poly.entity_id
_entity_poly.type
_entity_poly.pdbx_seq_one_letter_code
_entity_poly.pdbx_strand_id
1 'polypeptide(L)'
;MKVNIELKVDLPIFKLTLTSEAEASSLGEAIESMLEQVEKVDKRIKKLGGASIKAAETTLSTTPASSITTSSDDPISRVARRLEIDESQLRNSDLFGIKGDSPQIFKAGRFSSGDALLVLAFLFEVGLGNPATPFEKLKEAFQASHIKAKSPFIAILSNKIRDGHIDKNRYNAQNEIVLAPKGEKQVSKIILDAVKGK
;
A
#
# COMPACT_ATOMS: atom_id res chain seq x y z
N MET A 1 8.35 -7.53 -27.00
CA MET A 1 8.09 -7.24 -25.57
C MET A 1 6.86 -6.36 -25.51
N LYS A 2 5.80 -6.79 -24.83
CA LYS A 2 4.56 -6.03 -24.71
C LYS A 2 4.63 -5.10 -23.51
N VAL A 3 4.12 -3.88 -23.66
CA VAL A 3 4.15 -2.80 -22.68
C VAL A 3 2.71 -2.36 -22.46
N ASN A 4 2.29 -2.29 -21.20
CA ASN A 4 1.01 -1.70 -20.83
C ASN A 4 1.19 -0.19 -20.69
N ILE A 5 0.39 0.56 -21.45
CA ILE A 5 0.33 2.01 -21.45
C ILE A 5 -0.95 2.39 -20.70
N GLU A 6 -0.79 3.06 -19.56
CA GLU A 6 -1.90 3.61 -18.79
C GLU A 6 -1.89 5.14 -18.91
N LEU A 7 -2.92 5.71 -19.52
CA LEU A 7 -3.12 7.16 -19.63
C LEU A 7 -4.25 7.57 -18.68
N LYS A 8 -3.93 8.39 -17.68
CA LYS A 8 -4.90 8.97 -16.74
C LYS A 8 -5.18 10.41 -17.12
N VAL A 9 -6.44 10.71 -17.40
CA VAL A 9 -6.92 12.05 -17.68
C VAL A 9 -7.91 12.43 -16.58
N ASP A 10 -7.49 13.35 -15.71
CA ASP A 10 -8.33 13.93 -14.67
C ASP A 10 -9.09 15.13 -15.25
N LEU A 11 -10.41 15.00 -15.40
CA LEU A 11 -11.28 16.10 -15.81
C LEU A 11 -12.14 16.56 -14.62
N PRO A 12 -12.60 17.83 -14.60
CA PRO A 12 -13.35 18.38 -13.48
C PRO A 12 -14.63 17.60 -13.11
N ILE A 13 -15.21 16.91 -14.09
CA ILE A 13 -16.50 16.22 -13.96
C ILE A 13 -16.40 14.69 -13.98
N PHE A 14 -15.27 14.12 -14.39
CA PHE A 14 -15.04 12.67 -14.34
C PHE A 14 -13.55 12.35 -14.51
N LYS A 15 -13.16 11.15 -14.08
CA LYS A 15 -11.81 10.61 -14.29
C LYS A 15 -11.83 9.61 -15.43
N LEU A 16 -10.90 9.71 -16.38
CA LEU A 16 -10.75 8.77 -17.47
C LEU A 16 -9.41 8.05 -17.34
N THR A 17 -9.44 6.72 -17.31
CA THR A 17 -8.24 5.89 -17.40
C THR A 17 -8.33 5.06 -18.68
N LEU A 18 -7.40 5.28 -19.60
CA LEU A 18 -7.25 4.49 -20.81
C LEU A 18 -6.06 3.54 -20.62
N THR A 19 -6.31 2.25 -20.77
CA THR A 19 -5.28 1.21 -20.74
C THR A 19 -5.16 0.57 -22.11
N SER A 20 -3.97 0.55 -22.68
CA SER A 20 -3.67 -0.10 -23.94
C SER A 20 -2.44 -1.00 -23.79
N GLU A 21 -2.42 -2.13 -24.48
CA GLU A 21 -1.26 -3.01 -24.55
C GLU A 21 -0.63 -2.86 -25.94
N ALA A 22 0.62 -2.40 -26.01
CA ALA A 22 1.34 -2.20 -27.26
C ALA A 22 2.70 -2.91 -27.22
N GLU A 23 3.28 -3.20 -28.38
CA GLU A 23 4.66 -3.65 -28.43
C GLU A 23 5.61 -2.47 -28.20
N ALA A 24 6.74 -2.70 -27.54
CA ALA A 24 7.71 -1.64 -27.23
C ALA A 24 8.18 -0.86 -28.48
N SER A 25 8.17 -1.51 -29.66
CA SER A 25 8.50 -0.93 -30.96
C SER A 25 7.41 -0.01 -31.53
N SER A 26 6.16 -0.11 -31.06
CA SER A 26 5.01 0.68 -31.53
C SER A 26 4.43 1.61 -30.46
N LEU A 27 5.15 1.81 -29.36
CA LEU A 27 4.73 2.64 -28.24
C LEU A 27 4.48 4.11 -28.63
N GLY A 28 5.31 4.64 -29.54
CA GLY A 28 5.14 6.01 -30.05
C GLY A 28 3.80 6.19 -30.78
N GLU A 29 3.48 5.28 -31.71
CA GLU A 29 2.22 5.29 -32.46
C GLU A 29 1.01 5.07 -31.55
N ALA A 30 1.15 4.20 -30.54
CA ALA A 30 0.09 3.95 -29.56
C ALA A 30 -0.22 5.20 -28.70
N ILE A 31 0.82 5.93 -28.29
CA ILE A 31 0.65 7.18 -27.52
C ILE A 31 0.02 8.28 -28.38
N GLU A 32 0.48 8.46 -29.63
CA GLU A 32 -0.11 9.43 -30.55
C GLU A 32 -1.59 9.14 -30.83
N SER A 33 -1.94 7.87 -31.05
CA SER A 33 -3.32 7.44 -31.24
C SER A 33 -4.20 7.72 -30.01
N MET A 34 -3.69 7.48 -28.80
CA MET A 34 -4.41 7.79 -27.57
C MET A 34 -4.58 9.31 -27.37
N LEU A 35 -3.58 10.12 -27.70
CA LEU A 35 -3.68 11.58 -27.65
C LEU A 35 -4.72 12.12 -28.63
N GLU A 36 -4.76 11.61 -29.87
CA GLU A 36 -5.81 11.98 -30.83
C GLU A 36 -7.22 11.63 -30.33
N GLN A 37 -7.37 10.49 -29.64
CA GLN A 37 -8.66 10.11 -29.05
C GLN A 37 -9.08 11.07 -27.95
N VAL A 38 -8.14 11.49 -27.08
CA VAL A 38 -8.40 12.49 -26.04
C VAL A 38 -8.78 13.84 -26.65
N GLU A 39 -8.12 14.28 -27.72
CA GLU A 39 -8.52 15.52 -28.41
C GLU A 39 -9.91 15.44 -29.04
N LYS A 40 -10.28 14.29 -29.62
CA LYS A 40 -11.63 14.08 -30.17
C LYS A 40 -12.69 14.13 -29.06
N VAL A 41 -12.38 13.60 -27.88
CA VAL A 41 -13.25 13.67 -26.70
C VAL A 41 -13.36 15.11 -26.19
N ASP A 42 -12.27 15.86 -26.10
CA ASP A 42 -12.28 17.30 -25.75
C ASP A 42 -13.16 18.12 -26.70
N LYS A 43 -13.00 17.93 -28.02
CA LYS A 43 -13.81 18.62 -29.03
C LYS A 43 -15.30 18.28 -28.91
N ARG A 44 -15.66 17.04 -28.52
CA ARG A 44 -17.05 16.64 -28.26
C ARG A 44 -17.60 17.27 -26.99
N ILE A 45 -16.81 17.33 -25.92
CA ILE A 45 -17.19 17.97 -24.64
C ILE A 45 -17.43 19.47 -24.84
N LYS A 46 -16.57 20.15 -25.60
CA LYS A 46 -16.73 21.58 -25.96
C LYS A 46 -18.00 21.85 -26.79
N LYS A 47 -18.35 20.96 -27.73
CA LYS A 47 -19.62 21.05 -28.50
C LYS A 47 -20.88 20.86 -27.65
N LEU A 48 -20.77 20.19 -26.50
CA LEU A 48 -21.88 19.91 -25.58
C LEU A 48 -22.04 21.00 -24.48
N GLY A 49 -21.33 22.13 -24.58
CA GLY A 49 -21.42 23.22 -23.61
C GLY A 49 -20.62 22.98 -22.32
N GLY A 50 -19.76 21.96 -22.29
CA GLY A 50 -18.82 21.71 -21.19
C GLY A 50 -17.62 22.66 -21.24
N ALA A 51 -17.19 23.14 -20.07
CA ALA A 51 -16.07 24.06 -19.91
C ALA A 51 -14.79 23.55 -20.61
N SER A 52 -14.07 24.49 -21.24
CA SER A 52 -12.83 24.24 -21.98
C SER A 52 -11.80 23.50 -21.12
N ILE A 53 -11.35 22.33 -21.58
CA ILE A 53 -10.24 21.59 -20.99
C ILE A 53 -8.96 22.41 -21.19
N LYS A 54 -8.40 22.93 -20.09
CA LYS A 54 -6.99 23.32 -20.06
C LYS A 54 -6.21 22.02 -19.95
N ALA A 55 -5.48 21.67 -20.99
CA ALA A 55 -4.48 20.62 -20.92
C ALA A 55 -3.52 21.00 -19.79
N ALA A 56 -3.57 20.25 -18.69
CA ALA A 56 -2.55 20.33 -17.66
C ALA A 56 -1.22 19.91 -18.30
N GLU A 57 -0.21 20.74 -18.12
CA GLU A 57 1.11 20.59 -18.69
C GLU A 57 1.59 19.15 -18.57
N THR A 58 2.01 18.56 -19.70
CA THR A 58 2.80 17.35 -19.72
C THR A 58 4.14 17.66 -19.04
N THR A 59 4.21 17.50 -17.73
CA THR A 59 5.49 17.42 -17.04
C THR A 59 6.13 16.10 -17.40
N LEU A 60 6.92 16.10 -18.47
CA LEU A 60 8.01 15.15 -18.67
C LEU A 60 9.01 15.38 -17.54
N SER A 61 8.78 14.72 -16.39
CA SER A 61 9.79 14.65 -15.35
C SER A 61 10.87 13.68 -15.81
N THR A 62 11.86 14.19 -16.54
CA THR A 62 13.18 13.56 -16.67
C THR A 62 13.87 13.64 -15.32
N THR A 63 13.44 12.77 -14.40
CA THR A 63 14.21 12.47 -13.19
C THR A 63 15.52 11.82 -13.66
N PRO A 64 16.69 12.33 -13.25
CA PRO A 64 17.97 11.75 -13.64
C PRO A 64 18.00 10.28 -13.26
N ALA A 65 18.49 9.45 -14.18
CA ALA A 65 18.67 8.02 -14.02
C ALA A 65 19.44 7.73 -12.73
N SER A 66 18.72 7.41 -11.67
CA SER A 66 19.26 6.82 -10.46
C SER A 66 18.52 5.51 -10.24
N SER A 67 19.13 4.45 -10.75
CA SER A 67 18.89 3.05 -10.40
C SER A 67 17.43 2.61 -10.43
N ILE A 68 16.98 2.16 -11.61
CA ILE A 68 15.94 1.14 -11.73
C ILE A 68 16.50 -0.13 -11.04
N THR A 69 16.32 -0.24 -9.73
CA THR A 69 16.28 -1.54 -9.09
C THR A 69 14.93 -2.14 -9.44
N THR A 70 14.97 -3.11 -10.35
CA THR A 70 13.99 -4.20 -10.50
C THR A 70 12.88 -4.16 -9.46
N SER A 71 11.66 -3.83 -9.88
CA SER A 71 10.44 -3.95 -9.08
C SER A 71 10.21 -5.43 -8.75
N SER A 72 10.94 -5.92 -7.76
CA SER A 72 10.63 -7.13 -7.05
C SER A 72 9.28 -6.87 -6.38
N ASP A 73 8.28 -7.73 -6.61
CA ASP A 73 7.04 -7.74 -5.83
C ASP A 73 7.31 -8.24 -4.40
N ASP A 74 8.27 -7.60 -3.74
CA ASP A 74 8.64 -7.96 -2.39
C ASP A 74 7.66 -7.35 -1.37
N PRO A 75 7.49 -8.00 -0.22
CA PRO A 75 6.57 -7.55 0.79
C PRO A 75 6.78 -6.12 1.31
N ILE A 76 8.03 -5.63 1.35
CA ILE A 76 8.33 -4.29 1.86
C ILE A 76 7.90 -3.24 0.84
N SER A 77 8.08 -3.51 -0.45
CA SER A 77 7.57 -2.68 -1.55
C SER A 77 6.05 -2.53 -1.50
N ARG A 78 5.31 -3.62 -1.21
CA ARG A 78 3.84 -3.56 -1.04
C ARG A 78 3.42 -2.70 0.15
N VAL A 79 4.10 -2.85 1.27
CA VAL A 79 3.86 -2.05 2.48
C VAL A 79 4.15 -0.57 2.23
N ALA A 80 5.30 -0.24 1.62
CA ALA A 80 5.67 1.13 1.29
C ALA A 80 4.64 1.79 0.36
N ARG A 81 4.19 1.06 -0.68
CA ARG A 81 3.14 1.52 -1.60
C ARG A 81 1.82 1.78 -0.87
N ARG A 82 1.40 0.88 0.02
CA ARG A 82 0.15 1.04 0.79
C ARG A 82 0.20 2.20 1.77
N LEU A 83 1.38 2.53 2.28
CA LEU A 83 1.62 3.64 3.20
C LEU A 83 1.94 4.97 2.49
N GLU A 84 2.07 4.96 1.16
CA GLU A 84 2.46 6.12 0.36
C GLU A 84 3.78 6.74 0.83
N ILE A 85 4.77 5.90 1.17
CA ILE A 85 6.11 6.32 1.55
C ILE A 85 7.18 5.78 0.61
N ASP A 86 8.33 6.45 0.64
CA ASP A 86 9.52 5.98 -0.06
C ASP A 86 9.99 4.65 0.54
N GLU A 87 10.17 3.65 -0.33
CA GLU A 87 10.57 2.30 0.06
C GLU A 87 11.94 2.27 0.73
N SER A 88 12.87 3.12 0.27
CA SER A 88 14.22 3.19 0.84
C SER A 88 14.17 3.69 2.29
N GLN A 89 13.26 4.63 2.62
CA GLN A 89 13.06 5.06 4.00
C GLN A 89 12.61 3.91 4.90
N LEU A 90 11.69 3.08 4.41
CA LEU A 90 11.19 1.94 5.16
C LEU A 90 12.28 0.88 5.35
N ARG A 91 13.04 0.55 4.30
CA ARG A 91 14.17 -0.39 4.37
C ARG A 91 15.26 0.08 5.32
N ASN A 92 15.66 1.35 5.20
CA ASN A 92 16.71 1.95 6.03
C ASN A 92 16.29 2.08 7.51
N SER A 93 14.99 2.15 7.79
CA SER A 93 14.48 2.21 9.15
C SER A 93 14.71 0.92 9.94
N ASP A 94 14.85 -0.22 9.25
CA ASP A 94 15.05 -1.56 9.83
C ASP A 94 14.08 -1.85 10.99
N LEU A 95 12.81 -1.43 10.82
CA LEU A 95 11.78 -1.59 11.84
C LEU A 95 11.27 -3.04 11.89
N PHE A 96 11.10 -3.63 10.71
CA PHE A 96 10.54 -4.97 10.51
C PHE A 96 11.03 -5.57 9.20
N GLY A 97 10.82 -6.87 9.05
CA GLY A 97 11.08 -7.61 7.82
C GLY A 97 10.21 -8.86 7.74
N ILE A 98 10.39 -9.62 6.68
CA ILE A 98 9.68 -10.87 6.45
C ILE A 98 10.72 -11.98 6.30
N LYS A 99 10.62 -13.01 7.14
CA LYS A 99 11.50 -14.19 7.12
C LYS A 99 10.67 -15.42 6.74
N GLY A 100 10.80 -15.88 5.50
CA GLY A 100 9.92 -16.89 4.93
C GLY A 100 8.48 -16.35 4.86
N ASP A 101 7.53 -17.03 5.51
CA ASP A 101 6.12 -16.63 5.55
C ASP A 101 5.72 -15.94 6.87
N SER A 102 6.70 -15.48 7.65
CA SER A 102 6.46 -14.87 8.96
C SER A 102 7.04 -13.44 9.03
N PRO A 103 6.20 -12.42 9.21
CA PRO A 103 6.65 -11.08 9.52
C PRO A 103 7.32 -11.03 10.91
N GLN A 104 8.39 -10.26 11.02
CA GLN A 104 9.12 -10.05 12.27
C GLN A 104 9.41 -8.56 12.48
N ILE A 105 9.23 -8.10 13.71
CA ILE A 105 9.63 -6.75 14.12
C ILE A 105 11.04 -6.82 14.71
N PHE A 106 12.00 -6.14 14.10
CA PHE A 106 13.39 -6.12 14.56
C PHE A 106 13.60 -5.11 15.69
N LYS A 107 12.95 -3.94 15.60
CA LYS A 107 13.05 -2.87 16.59
C LYS A 107 11.83 -2.82 17.49
N ALA A 108 11.53 -3.93 18.18
CA ALA A 108 10.34 -4.07 19.02
C ALA A 108 10.20 -2.98 20.10
N GLY A 109 11.33 -2.42 20.59
CA GLY A 109 11.33 -1.32 21.56
C GLY A 109 10.75 0.00 21.05
N ARG A 110 10.54 0.15 19.73
CA ARG A 110 9.90 1.32 19.11
C ARG A 110 8.37 1.28 19.18
N PHE A 111 7.81 0.13 19.58
CA PHE A 111 6.37 -0.09 19.55
C PHE A 111 5.86 -0.46 20.93
N SER A 112 4.69 0.05 21.30
CA SER A 112 3.95 -0.57 22.40
C SER A 112 3.53 -1.99 21.99
N SER A 113 3.28 -2.88 22.96
CA SER A 113 2.89 -4.26 22.66
C SER A 113 1.61 -4.33 21.83
N GLY A 114 0.68 -3.39 22.02
CA GLY A 114 -0.52 -3.29 21.21
C GLY A 114 -0.25 -2.81 19.79
N ASP A 115 0.67 -1.86 19.63
CA ASP A 115 1.01 -1.30 18.32
C ASP A 115 1.79 -2.31 17.49
N ALA A 116 2.70 -3.04 18.13
CA ALA A 116 3.42 -4.14 17.51
C ALA A 116 2.47 -5.23 16.98
N LEU A 117 1.38 -5.55 17.70
CA LEU A 117 0.35 -6.46 17.22
C LEU A 117 -0.31 -5.97 15.93
N LEU A 118 -0.67 -4.68 15.88
CA LEU A 118 -1.28 -4.08 14.69
C LEU A 118 -0.33 -4.03 13.51
N VAL A 119 0.96 -3.72 13.76
CA VAL A 119 2.01 -3.76 12.74
C VAL A 119 2.14 -5.16 12.17
N LEU A 120 2.22 -6.20 13.00
CA LEU A 120 2.30 -7.58 12.51
C LEU A 120 1.07 -7.98 11.69
N ALA A 121 -0.14 -7.65 12.14
CA ALA A 121 -1.36 -7.91 11.38
C ALA A 121 -1.31 -7.23 10.00
N PHE A 122 -0.86 -5.97 9.95
CA PHE A 122 -0.71 -5.22 8.70
C PHE A 122 0.33 -5.85 7.76
N LEU A 123 1.44 -6.36 8.29
CA LEU A 123 2.46 -7.03 7.49
C LEU A 123 1.97 -8.35 6.91
N PHE A 124 1.12 -9.09 7.62
CA PHE A 124 0.46 -10.27 7.04
C PHE A 124 -0.51 -9.85 5.93
N GLU A 125 -1.36 -8.85 6.16
CA GLU A 125 -2.39 -8.44 5.20
C GLU A 125 -1.80 -7.81 3.94
N VAL A 126 -0.90 -6.86 4.10
CA VAL A 126 -0.37 -6.05 3.01
C VAL A 126 0.94 -6.62 2.49
N GLY A 127 1.86 -6.93 3.41
CA GLY A 127 3.18 -7.43 3.05
C GLY A 127 3.11 -8.82 2.43
N LEU A 128 2.43 -9.76 3.07
CA LEU A 128 2.26 -11.11 2.55
C LEU A 128 1.04 -11.24 1.61
N GLY A 129 0.10 -10.30 1.64
CA GLY A 129 -1.11 -10.36 0.81
C GLY A 129 -2.17 -11.32 1.38
N ASN A 130 -2.10 -11.65 2.67
CA ASN A 130 -3.03 -12.57 3.31
C ASN A 130 -4.24 -11.80 3.86
N PRO A 131 -5.43 -11.85 3.24
CA PRO A 131 -6.57 -11.01 3.63
C PRO A 131 -7.12 -11.32 5.04
N ALA A 132 -6.70 -12.44 5.62
CA ALA A 132 -7.02 -12.83 6.98
C ALA A 132 -5.86 -13.63 7.57
N THR A 133 -5.52 -13.36 8.82
CA THR A 133 -4.42 -14.03 9.52
C THR A 133 -4.98 -14.93 10.62
N PRO A 134 -4.73 -16.25 10.61
CA PRO A 134 -5.11 -17.12 11.72
C PRO A 134 -4.50 -16.66 13.05
N PHE A 135 -5.26 -16.74 14.14
CA PHE A 135 -4.82 -16.33 15.47
C PHE A 135 -3.44 -16.92 15.86
N GLU A 136 -3.22 -18.23 15.66
CA GLU A 136 -1.97 -18.87 16.05
C GLU A 136 -0.78 -18.35 15.23
N LYS A 137 -0.95 -18.08 13.93
CA LYS A 137 0.11 -17.49 13.10
C LYS A 137 0.52 -16.10 13.58
N LEU A 138 -0.44 -15.25 13.94
CA LEU A 138 -0.14 -13.92 14.46
C LEU A 138 0.54 -14.00 15.83
N LYS A 139 0.10 -14.92 16.69
CA LYS A 139 0.67 -15.17 18.01
C LYS A 139 2.13 -15.66 17.92
N GLU A 140 2.42 -16.57 17.01
CA GLU A 140 3.78 -17.05 16.74
C GLU A 140 4.69 -15.90 16.25
N ALA A 141 4.23 -15.10 15.29
CA ALA A 141 4.97 -13.94 14.80
C ALA A 141 5.22 -12.90 15.90
N PHE A 142 4.24 -12.69 16.78
CA PHE A 142 4.36 -11.80 17.93
C PHE A 142 5.44 -12.28 18.93
N GLN A 143 5.47 -13.58 19.21
CA GLN A 143 6.47 -14.18 20.08
C GLN A 143 7.86 -14.17 19.45
N ALA A 144 7.96 -14.50 18.15
CA ALA A 144 9.21 -14.49 17.39
C ALA A 144 9.83 -13.09 17.27
N SER A 145 9.00 -12.04 17.34
CA SER A 145 9.45 -10.64 17.32
C SER A 145 10.01 -10.14 18.66
N HIS A 146 10.11 -11.01 19.68
CA HIS A 146 10.65 -10.69 21.00
C HIS A 146 10.04 -9.42 21.65
N ILE A 147 8.74 -9.18 21.41
CA ILE A 147 8.04 -8.00 21.92
C ILE A 147 7.88 -8.11 23.44
N LYS A 148 8.42 -7.14 24.17
CA LYS A 148 8.30 -7.05 25.64
C LYS A 148 6.87 -6.67 26.02
N ALA A 149 6.02 -7.67 26.23
CA ALA A 149 4.64 -7.48 26.64
C ALA A 149 4.47 -7.67 28.15
N LYS A 150 3.84 -6.68 28.81
CA LYS A 150 3.45 -6.79 30.23
C LYS A 150 2.16 -7.60 30.42
N SER A 151 1.38 -7.75 29.36
CA SER A 151 0.11 -8.47 29.36
C SER A 151 0.17 -9.66 28.42
N PRO A 152 -0.58 -10.74 28.69
CA PRO A 152 -0.69 -11.86 27.77
C PRO A 152 -1.19 -11.43 26.39
N PHE A 153 -0.74 -12.11 25.33
CA PHE A 153 -1.12 -11.82 23.94
C PHE A 153 -2.64 -11.73 23.75
N ILE A 154 -3.39 -12.68 24.32
CA ILE A 154 -4.86 -12.71 24.26
C ILE A 154 -5.47 -11.41 24.82
N ALA A 155 -4.97 -10.92 25.96
CA ALA A 155 -5.48 -9.70 26.57
C ALA A 155 -5.20 -8.46 25.68
N ILE A 156 -4.02 -8.41 25.06
CA ILE A 156 -3.67 -7.34 24.12
C ILE A 156 -4.60 -7.37 22.90
N LEU A 157 -4.80 -8.56 22.33
CA LEU A 157 -5.70 -8.74 21.19
C LEU A 157 -7.14 -8.36 21.54
N SER A 158 -7.68 -8.84 22.67
CA SER A 158 -9.04 -8.51 23.11
C SER A 158 -9.23 -7.00 23.29
N ASN A 159 -8.22 -6.29 23.79
CA ASN A 159 -8.26 -4.83 23.85
C ASN A 159 -8.33 -4.21 22.45
N LYS A 160 -7.52 -4.66 21.49
CA LYS A 160 -7.55 -4.14 20.11
C LYS A 160 -8.87 -4.45 19.38
N ILE A 161 -9.50 -5.59 19.66
CA ILE A 161 -10.85 -5.92 19.17
C ILE A 161 -11.88 -4.97 19.79
N ARG A 162 -11.87 -4.79 21.12
CA ARG A 162 -12.79 -3.89 21.82
C ARG A 162 -12.66 -2.45 21.33
N ASP A 163 -11.44 -2.00 21.09
CA ASP A 163 -11.15 -0.64 20.63
C ASP A 163 -11.48 -0.43 19.14
N GLY A 164 -11.89 -1.49 18.43
CA GLY A 164 -12.29 -1.45 17.02
C GLY A 164 -11.12 -1.38 16.04
N HIS A 165 -9.92 -1.79 16.44
CA HIS A 165 -8.76 -1.88 15.54
C HIS A 165 -8.70 -3.20 14.78
N ILE A 166 -9.27 -4.27 15.35
CA ILE A 166 -9.42 -5.59 14.72
C ILE A 166 -10.91 -5.87 14.54
N ASP A 167 -11.27 -6.50 13.41
CA ASP A 167 -12.64 -6.89 13.12
C ASP A 167 -13.12 -7.98 14.11
N LYS A 168 -14.08 -7.61 14.96
CA LYS A 168 -14.66 -8.49 15.97
C LYS A 168 -15.45 -9.66 15.37
N ASN A 169 -16.13 -9.44 14.25
CA ASN A 169 -17.01 -10.44 13.65
C ASN A 169 -16.17 -11.55 13.01
N ARG A 170 -15.11 -11.18 12.29
CA ARG A 170 -14.16 -12.13 11.68
C ARG A 170 -13.46 -12.96 12.76
N TYR A 171 -13.02 -12.32 13.84
CA TYR A 171 -12.39 -13.03 14.96
C TYR A 171 -13.33 -14.04 15.62
N ASN A 172 -14.55 -13.62 15.99
CA ASN A 172 -15.48 -14.49 16.70
C ASN A 172 -15.99 -15.67 15.85
N ALA A 173 -16.14 -15.47 14.53
CA ALA A 173 -16.68 -16.49 13.65
C ALA A 173 -15.63 -17.52 13.21
N GLN A 174 -14.40 -17.07 12.93
CA GLN A 174 -13.38 -17.88 12.23
C GLN A 174 -12.02 -17.91 12.93
N ASN A 175 -11.88 -17.23 14.07
CA ASN A 175 -10.60 -17.04 14.76
C ASN A 175 -9.52 -16.41 13.85
N GLU A 176 -9.99 -15.55 12.94
CA GLU A 176 -9.19 -14.79 11.98
C GLU A 176 -8.97 -13.37 12.48
N ILE A 177 -7.75 -12.89 12.33
CA ILE A 177 -7.35 -11.52 12.62
C ILE A 177 -7.33 -10.74 11.33
N VAL A 178 -8.21 -9.74 11.26
CA VAL A 178 -8.32 -8.79 10.15
C VAL A 178 -8.33 -7.38 10.74
N LEU A 179 -7.54 -6.47 10.19
CA LEU A 179 -7.56 -5.06 10.55
C LEU A 179 -8.90 -4.46 10.15
N ALA A 180 -9.50 -3.75 11.10
CA ALA A 180 -10.62 -2.86 10.78
C ALA A 180 -10.06 -1.56 10.16
N PRO A 181 -10.89 -0.75 9.47
CA PRO A 181 -10.44 0.52 8.88
C PRO A 181 -9.78 1.48 9.89
N LYS A 182 -10.21 1.42 11.16
CA LYS A 182 -9.57 2.18 12.25
C LYS A 182 -8.18 1.64 12.59
N GLY A 183 -8.00 0.32 12.57
CA GLY A 183 -6.71 -0.35 12.76
C GLY A 183 -5.73 -0.01 11.65
N GLU A 184 -6.18 -0.02 10.38
CA GLU A 184 -5.37 0.38 9.22
C GLU A 184 -4.84 1.82 9.37
N LYS A 185 -5.71 2.78 9.70
CA LYS A 185 -5.28 4.17 9.91
C LYS A 185 -4.28 4.30 11.05
N GLN A 186 -4.50 3.57 12.14
CA GLN A 186 -3.64 3.60 13.31
C GLN A 186 -2.26 3.01 13.01
N VAL A 187 -2.19 1.88 12.31
CA VAL A 187 -0.90 1.24 11.96
C VAL A 187 -0.11 2.08 10.97
N SER A 188 -0.76 2.73 10.00
CA SER A 188 -0.08 3.68 9.11
C SER A 188 0.57 4.80 9.90
N LYS A 189 -0.15 5.39 10.87
CA LYS A 189 0.42 6.42 11.75
C LYS A 189 1.61 5.89 12.56
N ILE A 190 1.47 4.72 13.18
CA ILE A 190 2.52 4.09 14.00
C ILE A 190 3.81 3.89 13.18
N ILE A 191 3.69 3.32 11.98
CA ILE A 191 4.86 3.05 11.13
C ILE A 191 5.50 4.37 10.67
N LEU A 192 4.70 5.35 10.25
CA LEU A 192 5.19 6.66 9.84
C LEU A 192 5.93 7.40 10.96
N ASP A 193 5.39 7.38 12.18
CA ASP A 193 6.01 7.99 13.34
C ASP A 193 7.32 7.27 13.70
N ALA A 194 7.32 5.93 13.67
CA ALA A 194 8.51 5.12 13.94
C ALA A 194 9.63 5.32 12.91
N VAL A 195 9.31 5.45 11.61
CA VAL A 195 10.28 5.73 10.54
C VAL A 195 10.89 7.12 10.72
N LYS A 196 10.11 8.11 11.16
CA LYS A 196 10.57 9.47 11.47
C LYS A 196 11.33 9.55 12.81
N GLY A 197 11.42 8.45 13.55
CA GLY A 197 12.09 8.38 14.84
C GLY A 197 11.36 9.10 15.97
N LYS A 198 10.05 9.32 15.83
CA LYS A 198 9.18 9.93 16.85
C LYS A 198 8.61 8.91 17.82
#